data_AF-A0A7J9H7R6-F1
#
_entry.id   AF-A0A7J9H7R6-F1
#
_cell.length_a   1.000
_cell.length_b   1.000
_cell.length_c   1.000
_cell.angle_alpha   90.00
_cell.angle_beta   90.00
_cell.angle_gamma   90.00
#
_symmetry.space_group_name_H-M   'P 1'
#
loop_
_entity.id
_entity.type
_entity.pdbx_description
1 polymer ?
#
loop_
_entity_poly.entity_id
_entity_poly.type
_entity_poly.pdbx_seq_one_letter_code
_entity_poly.pdbx_strand_id
1 'polypeptide(L)'
;MATMIGMALGMLLARITTGNPVAIWFSFLSLTMFHMYANYKAVRCLTLDSLNFERSSILLQHFIESGQVLSPKQVSTMEHVLPLWTTLRLSKSAKPLHTNVKLGLRVSTLDHSEIPFIDIVANSSYIVTLAKYLLVERKGTVSVVVHKDSTAEDILKSYIHALVMVNLTVEQKSLHLECQSWMDKHYESFVQKLKLAGWKAGRLLSHSIIWKAHWSLGEKTD
;
A
#
# COMPACT_ATOMS: atom_id res chain seq x y z
N MET A 1 23.72 9.82 28.42
CA MET A 1 24.36 11.14 28.16
C MET A 1 23.39 12.11 27.48
N ALA A 2 22.82 11.78 26.32
CA ALA A 2 21.88 12.67 25.61
C ALA A 2 20.66 13.10 26.45
N THR A 3 20.08 12.19 27.24
CA THR A 3 18.96 12.46 28.14
C THR A 3 19.31 13.46 29.25
N MET A 4 20.50 13.32 29.86
CA MET A 4 20.96 14.23 30.92
C MET A 4 21.24 15.64 30.37
N ILE A 5 21.85 15.73 29.19
CA ILE A 5 22.11 17.01 28.51
C ILE A 5 20.81 17.70 28.13
N GLY A 6 19.85 16.95 27.57
CA GLY A 6 18.53 17.49 27.22
C GLY A 6 17.78 18.03 28.43
N MET A 7 17.82 17.33 29.56
CA MET A 7 17.20 17.78 30.80
C MET A 7 17.88 19.05 31.35
N ALA A 8 19.22 19.10 31.36
CA ALA A 8 19.96 20.28 31.80
C ALA A 8 19.66 21.51 30.93
N LEU A 9 19.64 21.34 29.61
CA LEU A 9 19.26 22.41 28.67
C LEU A 9 17.81 22.86 28.85
N GLY A 10 16.89 21.91 29.06
CA GLY A 10 15.48 22.21 29.32
C GLY A 10 15.28 23.05 30.59
N MET A 11 15.97 22.69 31.68
CA MET A 11 15.95 23.46 32.93
C MET A 11 16.54 24.86 32.77
N LEU A 12 17.66 24.98 32.04
CA LEU A 12 18.29 26.27 31.75
C LEU A 12 17.34 27.17 30.93
N LEU A 13 16.74 26.62 29.88
CA LEU A 13 15.79 27.33 29.03
C LEU A 13 14.56 27.80 29.81
N ALA A 14 14.00 26.95 30.68
CA ALA A 14 12.89 27.31 31.56
C ALA A 14 13.27 28.47 32.49
N ARG A 15 14.48 28.45 33.07
CA ARG A 15 14.96 29.53 33.94
C ARG A 15 15.12 30.86 33.18
N ILE A 16 15.66 30.83 31.96
CA ILE A 16 15.86 32.03 31.13
C ILE A 16 14.53 32.64 30.68
N THR A 17 13.53 31.80 30.42
CA THR A 17 12.22 32.24 29.90
C THR A 17 11.20 32.57 31.01
N THR A 18 11.55 32.33 32.28
CA THR A 18 10.66 32.58 33.43
C THR A 18 10.21 34.04 33.48
N GLY A 19 8.91 34.27 33.63
CA GLY A 19 8.32 35.61 33.74
C GLY A 19 8.13 36.36 32.41
N ASN A 20 8.51 35.78 31.26
CA ASN A 20 8.29 36.37 29.95
C ASN A 20 7.44 35.44 29.05
N PRO A 21 6.11 35.67 28.95
CA PRO A 21 5.21 34.83 28.15
C PRO A 21 5.61 34.74 26.68
N VAL A 22 6.12 35.83 26.09
CA VAL A 22 6.54 35.84 24.68
C VAL A 22 7.73 34.92 24.47
N ALA A 23 8.72 34.98 25.36
CA ALA A 23 9.89 34.11 25.31
C ALA A 23 9.51 32.62 25.47
N ILE A 24 8.57 32.32 26.38
CA ILE A 24 8.05 30.95 26.57
C ILE A 24 7.41 30.43 25.27
N TRP A 25 6.50 31.19 24.67
CA TRP A 25 5.81 30.78 23.44
C TRP A 25 6.78 30.65 22.25
N PHE A 26 7.75 31.57 22.13
CA PHE A 26 8.78 31.48 21.10
C PHE A 26 9.65 30.23 21.26
N SER A 27 10.10 29.93 22.48
CA SER A 27 10.87 28.73 22.78
C SER A 27 10.07 27.45 22.51
N PHE A 28 8.80 27.42 22.94
CA PHE A 28 7.89 26.30 22.68
C PHE A 28 7.72 26.04 21.18
N LEU A 29 7.42 27.08 20.40
CA LEU A 29 7.22 26.95 18.96
C LEU A 29 8.50 26.50 18.24
N SER A 30 9.64 27.10 18.59
CA SER A 30 10.95 26.77 18.02
C SER A 30 11.34 25.32 18.29
N LEU A 31 11.17 24.87 19.54
CA LEU A 31 11.49 23.50 19.94
C LEU A 31 10.55 22.50 19.27
N THR A 32 9.26 22.84 19.14
CA THR A 32 8.28 22.01 18.42
C THR A 32 8.66 21.86 16.95
N MET A 33 9.04 22.95 16.27
CA MET A 33 9.50 22.90 14.88
C MET A 33 10.79 22.08 14.74
N PHE A 34 11.74 22.25 15.66
CA PHE A 34 12.97 21.45 15.70
C PHE A 34 12.68 19.96 15.90
N HIS A 35 11.80 19.59 16.85
CA HIS A 35 11.39 18.21 17.05
C HIS A 35 10.74 17.61 15.81
N MET A 36 9.83 18.35 15.17
CA MET A 36 9.18 17.91 13.94
C MET A 36 10.20 17.70 12.82
N TYR A 37 11.17 18.62 12.66
CA TYR A 37 12.24 18.50 11.69
C TYR A 37 13.16 17.30 11.97
N ALA A 38 13.55 17.08 13.22
CA ALA A 38 14.37 15.95 13.61
C ALA A 38 13.64 14.61 13.35
N ASN A 39 12.36 14.53 13.69
CA ASN A 39 11.52 13.37 13.37
C ASN A 39 11.38 13.15 11.86
N TYR A 40 11.19 14.22 11.08
CA TYR A 40 11.17 14.14 9.62
C TYR A 40 12.49 13.57 9.07
N LYS A 41 13.64 14.08 9.53
CA LYS A 41 14.96 13.59 9.12
C LYS A 41 15.17 12.13 9.54
N ALA A 42 14.76 11.76 10.76
CA ALA A 42 14.83 10.38 11.23
C ALA A 42 14.03 9.45 10.32
N VAL A 43 12.77 9.79 10.02
CA VAL A 43 11.91 8.99 9.12
C VAL A 43 12.48 8.93 7.71
N ARG A 44 13.03 10.04 7.20
CA ARG A 44 13.68 10.08 5.86
C ARG A 44 14.92 9.20 5.75
N CYS A 45 15.59 8.91 6.88
CA CYS A 45 16.74 8.01 6.93
C CYS A 45 16.32 6.54 7.12
N LEU A 46 15.06 6.24 7.41
CA LEU A 46 14.58 4.87 7.55
C LEU A 46 14.43 4.22 6.17
N THR A 47 15.21 3.17 5.95
CA THR A 47 15.03 2.26 4.80
C THR A 47 14.18 1.08 5.23
N LEU A 48 12.87 1.18 5.02
CA LEU A 48 11.93 0.12 5.37
C LEU A 48 11.86 -0.92 4.25
N ASP A 49 12.06 -2.18 4.61
CA ASP A 49 12.04 -3.35 3.72
C ASP A 49 10.66 -4.01 3.60
N SER A 50 9.67 -3.47 4.31
CA SER A 50 8.31 -3.96 4.32
C SER A 50 7.48 -3.33 3.19
N LEU A 51 6.73 -4.17 2.48
CA LEU A 51 5.81 -3.72 1.44
C LEU A 51 4.57 -3.06 2.07
N ASN A 52 4.21 -1.87 1.60
CA ASN A 52 2.93 -1.20 1.86
C ASN A 52 2.28 -0.87 0.51
N PHE A 53 1.11 -0.23 0.52
CA PHE A 53 0.39 0.10 -0.71
C PHE A 53 1.19 0.97 -1.69
N GLU A 54 1.84 2.04 -1.21
CA GLU A 54 2.61 2.97 -2.03
C GLU A 54 3.87 2.31 -2.61
N ARG A 55 4.67 1.66 -1.76
CA ARG A 55 5.90 0.96 -2.17
C ARG A 55 5.61 -0.13 -3.18
N SER A 56 4.58 -0.96 -2.95
CA SER A 56 4.18 -1.99 -3.90
C SER A 56 3.77 -1.41 -5.25
N SER A 57 3.09 -0.26 -5.28
CA SER A 57 2.73 0.43 -6.53
C SER A 57 3.97 0.92 -7.28
N ILE A 58 4.92 1.56 -6.58
CA ILE A 58 6.18 2.04 -7.18
C ILE A 58 6.99 0.87 -7.76
N LEU A 59 7.12 -0.21 -6.97
CA LEU A 59 7.88 -1.39 -7.35
C LEU A 59 7.28 -2.11 -8.55
N LEU A 60 5.95 -2.27 -8.57
CA LEU A 60 5.25 -2.89 -9.69
C LEU A 60 5.38 -2.07 -10.97
N GLN A 61 5.17 -0.76 -10.89
CA GLN A 61 5.27 0.11 -12.06
C GLN A 61 6.68 0.05 -12.67
N HIS A 62 7.71 0.19 -11.84
CA HIS A 62 9.09 0.09 -12.32
C HIS A 62 9.41 -1.29 -12.91
N PHE A 63 8.84 -2.36 -12.33
CA PHE A 63 9.01 -3.71 -12.84
C PHE A 63 8.32 -3.93 -14.19
N ILE A 64 7.13 -3.36 -14.40
CA ILE A 64 6.45 -3.42 -15.71
C ILE A 64 7.26 -2.65 -16.77
N GLU A 65 7.80 -1.48 -16.42
CA GLU A 65 8.55 -0.64 -17.36
C GLU A 65 9.95 -1.18 -17.70
N SER A 66 10.67 -1.75 -16.73
CA SER A 66 12.10 -2.10 -16.85
C SER A 66 12.41 -3.58 -16.68
N GLY A 67 11.46 -4.38 -16.17
CA GLY A 67 11.70 -5.74 -15.72
C GLY A 67 12.55 -5.86 -14.45
N GLN A 68 12.95 -4.75 -13.82
CA GLN A 68 13.78 -4.74 -12.61
C GLN A 68 13.01 -4.25 -11.39
N VAL A 69 13.51 -4.58 -10.21
CA VAL A 69 12.91 -4.20 -8.93
C VAL A 69 13.89 -3.32 -8.18
N LEU A 70 13.40 -2.16 -7.71
CA LEU A 70 14.20 -1.21 -6.94
C LEU A 70 14.51 -1.74 -5.54
N SER A 71 15.65 -1.36 -4.99
CA SER A 71 16.01 -1.64 -3.59
C SER A 71 15.19 -0.79 -2.60
N PRO A 72 15.04 -1.21 -1.33
CA PRO A 72 14.41 -0.41 -0.27
C PRO A 72 14.97 1.01 -0.15
N LYS A 73 16.29 1.18 -0.32
CA LYS A 73 16.94 2.48 -0.26
C LYS A 73 16.49 3.39 -1.41
N GLN A 74 16.37 2.87 -2.63
CA GLN A 74 15.89 3.64 -3.78
C GLN A 74 14.43 4.05 -3.58
N VAL A 75 13.55 3.11 -3.20
CA VAL A 75 12.13 3.40 -2.96
C VAL A 75 11.92 4.36 -1.79
N SER A 76 12.73 4.28 -0.73
CA SER A 76 12.62 5.21 0.41
C SER A 76 12.85 6.67 0.01
N THR A 77 13.54 6.94 -1.10
CA THR A 77 13.71 8.31 -1.62
C THR A 77 12.47 8.82 -2.35
N MET A 78 11.69 7.91 -2.93
CA MET A 78 10.48 8.17 -3.74
C MET A 78 9.21 8.27 -2.89
N GLU A 79 9.17 7.64 -1.72
CA GLU A 79 8.00 7.65 -0.82
C GLU A 79 7.79 9.01 -0.15
N HIS A 80 6.53 9.40 -0.02
CA HIS A 80 6.14 10.63 0.67
C HIS A 80 6.12 10.41 2.19
N VAL A 81 6.93 11.17 2.92
CA VAL A 81 7.02 11.08 4.39
C VAL A 81 5.98 11.97 5.10
N LEU A 82 5.50 13.01 4.42
CA LEU A 82 4.55 13.97 4.98
C LEU A 82 3.14 13.77 4.40
N PRO A 83 2.08 14.16 5.14
CA PRO A 83 0.70 14.06 4.67
C PRO A 83 0.50 14.72 3.30
N LEU A 84 -0.33 14.13 2.44
CA LEU A 84 -0.57 14.63 1.07
C LEU A 84 -0.92 16.13 1.00
N TRP A 85 -1.57 16.69 2.03
CA TRP A 85 -1.92 18.12 2.07
C TRP A 85 -0.70 19.05 2.15
N THR A 86 0.44 18.57 2.69
CA THR A 86 1.71 19.32 2.69
C THR A 86 2.49 19.17 1.38
N THR A 87 2.20 18.16 0.57
CA THR A 87 2.88 17.87 -0.70
C THR A 87 2.11 18.35 -1.94
N LEU A 88 0.96 19.01 -1.75
CA LEU A 88 0.11 19.62 -2.80
C LEU A 88 0.84 20.61 -3.75
N ARG A 89 2.11 20.95 -3.50
CA ARG A 89 2.91 21.81 -4.38
C ARG A 89 3.96 21.11 -5.25
N LEU A 90 4.25 19.82 -5.10
CA LEU A 90 5.50 19.27 -5.68
C LEU A 90 5.40 18.11 -6.66
N SER A 91 4.22 17.64 -7.07
CA SER A 91 4.21 16.64 -8.15
C SER A 91 2.99 16.72 -9.04
N LYS A 92 3.21 17.11 -10.29
CA LYS A 92 2.37 16.78 -11.45
C LYS A 92 2.58 15.32 -11.91
N SER A 93 3.03 14.41 -11.02
CA SER A 93 3.06 12.99 -11.37
C SER A 93 1.65 12.42 -11.31
N ALA A 94 1.36 11.53 -12.24
CA ALA A 94 0.09 10.81 -12.38
C ALA A 94 -0.46 10.35 -11.02
N LYS A 95 -1.80 10.37 -10.88
CA LYS A 95 -2.48 9.86 -9.68
C LYS A 95 -1.91 8.49 -9.32
N PRO A 96 -1.47 8.27 -8.08
CA PRO A 96 -0.75 7.06 -7.76
C PRO A 96 -1.70 5.85 -7.80
N LEU A 97 -1.32 4.79 -8.54
CA LEU A 97 -2.16 3.64 -8.86
C LEU A 97 -2.78 2.99 -7.62
N HIS A 98 -2.06 2.99 -6.49
CA HIS A 98 -2.54 2.46 -5.22
C HIS A 98 -3.83 3.11 -4.69
N THR A 99 -4.15 4.34 -5.09
CA THR A 99 -5.39 5.02 -4.65
C THR A 99 -6.65 4.42 -5.26
N ASN A 100 -6.51 3.70 -6.37
CA ASN A 100 -7.59 3.03 -7.07
C ASN A 100 -7.72 1.55 -6.68
N VAL A 101 -7.02 1.09 -5.64
CA VAL A 101 -7.13 -0.28 -5.13
C VAL A 101 -7.69 -0.29 -3.71
N LYS A 102 -8.72 -1.10 -3.45
CA LYS A 102 -9.33 -1.26 -2.12
C LYS A 102 -9.33 -2.71 -1.68
N LEU A 103 -8.66 -3.02 -0.58
CA LEU A 103 -8.67 -4.37 0.03
C LEU A 103 -9.80 -4.53 1.04
N GLY A 104 -10.42 -5.71 1.06
CA GLY A 104 -11.41 -6.06 2.09
C GLY A 104 -12.80 -5.49 1.82
N LEU A 105 -13.25 -5.54 0.56
CA LEU A 105 -14.60 -5.09 0.21
C LEU A 105 -15.64 -5.95 0.93
N ARG A 106 -16.58 -5.30 1.62
CA ARG A 106 -17.74 -5.98 2.21
C ARG A 106 -18.72 -6.35 1.10
N VAL A 107 -18.99 -7.65 0.95
CA VAL A 107 -19.86 -8.18 -0.12
C VAL A 107 -21.26 -7.54 -0.10
N SER A 108 -21.81 -7.23 1.08
CA SER A 108 -23.13 -6.56 1.17
C SER A 108 -23.16 -5.12 0.65
N THR A 109 -22.03 -4.56 0.20
CA THR A 109 -21.94 -3.25 -0.46
C THR A 109 -21.94 -3.37 -1.99
N LEU A 110 -22.13 -4.59 -2.50
CA LEU A 110 -22.35 -4.89 -3.91
C LEU A 110 -23.78 -4.56 -4.30
N ASP A 111 -23.91 -3.88 -5.43
CA ASP A 111 -25.21 -3.64 -6.04
C ASP A 111 -25.71 -4.93 -6.70
N HIS A 112 -27.03 -5.08 -6.84
CA HIS A 112 -27.65 -6.26 -7.44
C HIS A 112 -27.20 -6.50 -8.90
N SER A 113 -26.74 -5.45 -9.59
CA SER A 113 -26.15 -5.55 -10.93
C SER A 113 -24.76 -6.20 -10.96
N GLU A 114 -24.05 -6.24 -9.82
CA GLU A 114 -22.68 -6.75 -9.68
C GLU A 114 -22.62 -8.18 -9.11
N ILE A 115 -23.70 -8.64 -8.49
CA ILE A 115 -23.82 -9.98 -7.91
C ILE A 115 -23.80 -11.08 -8.99
N PRO A 116 -24.53 -10.99 -10.12
CA PRO A 116 -24.47 -11.98 -11.19
C PRO A 116 -23.06 -12.10 -11.80
N PHE A 117 -22.32 -11.00 -11.86
CA PHE A 117 -20.94 -11.00 -12.32
C PHE A 117 -20.05 -11.83 -11.38
N ILE A 118 -20.23 -11.70 -10.07
CA ILE A 118 -19.53 -12.53 -9.08
C ILE A 118 -19.91 -14.00 -9.21
N ASP A 119 -21.19 -14.31 -9.41
CA ASP A 119 -21.64 -15.70 -9.60
C ASP A 119 -21.06 -16.31 -10.87
N ILE A 120 -20.99 -15.56 -11.98
CA ILE A 120 -20.38 -16.02 -13.24
C ILE A 120 -18.87 -16.23 -13.07
N VAL A 121 -18.19 -15.30 -12.42
CA VAL A 121 -16.75 -15.35 -12.11
C VAL A 121 -16.45 -16.54 -11.19
N ALA A 122 -17.26 -16.76 -10.16
CA ALA A 122 -17.13 -17.90 -9.25
C ALA A 122 -17.42 -19.26 -9.91
N ASN A 123 -18.31 -19.29 -10.92
CA ASN A 123 -18.70 -20.53 -11.62
C ASN A 123 -17.87 -20.85 -12.87
N SER A 124 -16.94 -19.98 -13.29
CA SER A 124 -16.02 -20.31 -14.38
C SER A 124 -14.92 -21.27 -13.89
N SER A 125 -14.71 -22.39 -14.61
CA SER A 125 -13.77 -23.46 -14.22
C SER A 125 -12.30 -23.03 -14.11
N TYR A 126 -11.96 -21.81 -14.55
CA TYR A 126 -10.61 -21.28 -14.61
C TYR A 126 -10.24 -20.41 -13.39
N ILE A 127 -11.23 -19.86 -12.67
CA ILE A 127 -11.02 -19.10 -11.42
C ILE A 127 -10.80 -20.04 -10.21
N VAL A 128 -11.13 -21.32 -10.40
CA VAL A 128 -11.09 -22.41 -9.42
C VAL A 128 -9.68 -22.69 -8.87
N THR A 129 -8.60 -22.38 -9.60
CA THR A 129 -7.22 -22.57 -9.12
C THR A 129 -6.68 -21.42 -8.26
N LEU A 130 -7.43 -20.30 -8.15
CA LEU A 130 -7.05 -19.02 -7.50
C LEU A 130 -7.90 -18.69 -6.24
N ALA A 131 -8.57 -19.68 -5.65
CA ALA A 131 -9.69 -19.61 -4.70
C ALA A 131 -9.45 -18.94 -3.31
N LYS A 132 -8.77 -17.78 -3.24
CA LYS A 132 -8.53 -17.01 -2.00
C LYS A 132 -8.91 -15.53 -2.09
N TYR A 133 -9.24 -15.01 -3.28
CA TYR A 133 -9.73 -13.65 -3.44
C TYR A 133 -10.50 -13.46 -4.75
N LEU A 134 -11.31 -12.39 -4.82
CA LEU A 134 -12.05 -11.96 -6.01
C LEU A 134 -11.75 -10.48 -6.27
N LEU A 135 -11.70 -10.09 -7.54
CA LEU A 135 -11.51 -8.70 -7.98
C LEU A 135 -12.82 -8.16 -8.55
N VAL A 136 -13.18 -6.93 -8.15
CA VAL A 136 -14.39 -6.23 -8.59
C VAL A 136 -14.01 -4.83 -9.04
N GLU A 137 -14.22 -4.51 -10.31
CA GLU A 137 -13.96 -3.18 -10.86
C GLU A 137 -15.19 -2.28 -10.73
N ARG A 138 -15.00 -1.06 -10.21
CA ARG A 138 -16.05 -0.03 -10.08
C ARG A 138 -15.52 1.34 -10.41
N LYS A 139 -16.02 1.96 -11.48
CA LYS A 139 -15.73 3.37 -11.82
C LYS A 139 -14.22 3.68 -11.81
N GLY A 140 -13.39 2.77 -12.32
CA GLY A 140 -11.92 2.90 -12.35
C GLY A 140 -11.20 2.58 -11.02
N THR A 141 -11.90 2.04 -10.02
CA THR A 141 -11.31 1.47 -8.79
C THR A 141 -11.47 -0.05 -8.80
N VAL A 142 -10.39 -0.79 -8.53
CA VAL A 142 -10.43 -2.24 -8.35
C VAL A 142 -10.51 -2.56 -6.86
N SER A 143 -11.57 -3.22 -6.46
CA SER A 143 -11.80 -3.67 -5.09
C SER A 143 -11.56 -5.17 -4.98
N VAL A 144 -10.98 -5.60 -3.87
CA VAL A 144 -10.63 -6.99 -3.61
C VAL A 144 -11.50 -7.53 -2.49
N VAL A 145 -12.23 -8.60 -2.78
CA VAL A 145 -12.91 -9.42 -1.77
C VAL A 145 -11.97 -10.55 -1.38
N VAL A 146 -11.63 -10.64 -0.09
CA VAL A 146 -10.67 -11.63 0.41
C VAL A 146 -11.42 -12.80 1.05
N HIS A 147 -10.98 -14.02 0.78
CA HIS A 147 -11.57 -15.21 1.41
C HIS A 147 -11.21 -15.30 2.91
N LYS A 148 -12.06 -15.91 3.72
CA LYS A 148 -11.81 -16.08 5.17
C LYS A 148 -10.46 -16.76 5.46
N ASP A 149 -10.12 -17.76 4.65
CA ASP A 149 -8.94 -18.63 4.80
C ASP A 149 -7.72 -18.14 4.00
N SER A 150 -7.65 -16.85 3.66
CA SER A 150 -6.51 -16.27 2.94
C SER A 150 -5.37 -15.94 3.88
N THR A 151 -4.16 -16.31 3.46
CA THR A 151 -2.89 -16.03 4.11
C THR A 151 -2.38 -14.62 3.81
N ALA A 152 -1.28 -14.20 4.45
CA ALA A 152 -0.65 -12.91 4.16
C ALA A 152 -0.08 -12.82 2.73
N GLU A 153 0.35 -13.95 2.17
CA GLU A 153 0.84 -14.03 0.79
C GLU A 153 -0.31 -13.92 -0.21
N ASP A 154 -1.46 -14.56 0.09
CA ASP A 154 -2.68 -14.41 -0.73
C ASP A 154 -3.15 -12.96 -0.77
N ILE A 155 -3.08 -12.25 0.36
CA ILE A 155 -3.42 -10.82 0.44
C ILE A 155 -2.47 -10.01 -0.42
N LEU A 156 -1.16 -10.24 -0.33
CA LEU A 156 -0.18 -9.55 -1.17
C LEU A 156 -0.45 -9.84 -2.66
N LYS A 157 -0.65 -11.11 -3.03
CA LYS A 157 -0.95 -11.54 -4.40
C LYS A 157 -2.21 -10.86 -4.94
N SER A 158 -3.26 -10.80 -4.14
CA SER A 158 -4.52 -10.15 -4.50
C SER A 158 -4.36 -8.65 -4.74
N TYR A 159 -3.53 -7.99 -3.94
CA TYR A 159 -3.24 -6.57 -4.08
C TYR A 159 -2.41 -6.27 -5.34
N ILE A 160 -1.39 -7.08 -5.62
CA ILE A 160 -0.61 -6.95 -6.86
C ILE A 160 -1.49 -7.20 -8.09
N HIS A 161 -2.36 -8.22 -8.06
CA HIS A 161 -3.31 -8.49 -9.14
C HIS A 161 -4.23 -7.28 -9.39
N ALA A 162 -4.76 -6.67 -8.32
CA ALA A 162 -5.58 -5.46 -8.44
C ALA A 162 -4.79 -4.27 -9.02
N LEU A 163 -3.52 -4.10 -8.64
CA LEU A 163 -2.68 -3.03 -9.20
C LEU A 163 -2.37 -3.23 -10.69
N VAL A 164 -2.09 -4.47 -11.11
CA VAL A 164 -1.91 -4.82 -12.54
C VAL A 164 -3.17 -4.48 -13.32
N MET A 165 -4.34 -4.80 -12.77
CA MET A 165 -5.62 -4.50 -13.38
C MET A 165 -5.85 -2.98 -13.51
N VAL A 166 -5.53 -2.20 -12.47
CA VAL A 166 -5.58 -0.72 -12.56
C VAL A 166 -4.60 -0.18 -13.60
N ASN A 167 -3.39 -0.74 -13.69
CA ASN A 167 -2.38 -0.28 -14.65
C ASN A 167 -2.82 -0.53 -16.11
N LEU A 168 -3.39 -1.70 -16.40
CA LEU A 168 -3.84 -2.07 -17.75
C LEU A 168 -5.15 -1.39 -18.16
N THR A 169 -6.06 -1.13 -17.20
CA THR A 169 -7.34 -0.43 -17.48
C THR A 169 -7.17 1.05 -17.80
N VAL A 170 -6.06 1.67 -17.40
CA VAL A 170 -5.69 3.03 -17.83
C VAL A 170 -5.39 3.09 -19.34
N GLU A 171 -4.96 1.97 -19.93
CA GLU A 171 -4.54 1.92 -21.33
C GLU A 171 -5.64 1.41 -22.27
N GLN A 172 -6.51 0.47 -21.85
CA GLN A 172 -7.60 -0.09 -22.68
C GLN A 172 -8.81 -0.60 -21.87
N LYS A 173 -10.00 -0.73 -22.49
CA LYS A 173 -11.21 -1.28 -21.86
C LYS A 173 -11.02 -2.76 -21.46
N SER A 174 -10.94 -3.00 -20.14
CA SER A 174 -11.05 -4.27 -19.38
C SER A 174 -10.54 -5.55 -20.07
N LEU A 175 -9.22 -5.75 -20.08
CA LEU A 175 -8.57 -7.00 -20.52
C LEU A 175 -8.28 -7.92 -19.33
N HIS A 176 -9.31 -8.47 -18.69
CA HIS A 176 -9.16 -9.41 -17.57
C HIS A 176 -8.25 -10.61 -17.90
N LEU A 177 -8.31 -11.10 -19.15
CA LEU A 177 -7.46 -12.18 -19.64
C LEU A 177 -5.98 -11.78 -19.72
N GLU A 178 -5.70 -10.52 -20.06
CA GLU A 178 -4.34 -10.00 -20.11
C GLU A 178 -3.76 -9.79 -18.71
N CYS A 179 -4.58 -9.28 -17.77
CA CYS A 179 -4.20 -9.17 -16.36
C CYS A 179 -3.82 -10.54 -15.79
N GLN A 180 -4.64 -11.56 -16.10
CA GLN A 180 -4.41 -12.94 -15.67
C GLN A 180 -3.13 -13.52 -16.31
N SER A 181 -2.97 -13.36 -17.62
CA SER A 181 -1.75 -13.77 -18.34
C SER A 181 -0.49 -13.13 -17.76
N TRP A 182 -0.56 -11.85 -17.36
CA TRP A 182 0.53 -11.17 -16.69
C TRP A 182 0.85 -11.81 -15.34
N MET A 183 -0.17 -12.07 -14.51
CA MET A 183 0.00 -12.71 -13.21
C MET A 183 0.65 -14.08 -13.35
N ASP A 184 0.21 -14.90 -14.29
CA ASP A 184 0.72 -16.25 -14.49
C ASP A 184 2.18 -16.26 -14.99
N LYS A 185 2.57 -15.28 -15.83
CA LYS A 185 3.92 -15.19 -16.39
C LYS A 185 4.92 -14.49 -15.47
N HIS A 186 4.50 -13.45 -14.76
CA HIS A 186 5.42 -12.48 -14.16
C HIS A 186 5.37 -12.42 -12.64
N TYR A 187 4.29 -12.84 -11.99
CA TYR A 187 4.12 -12.66 -10.55
C TYR A 187 5.21 -13.35 -9.73
N GLU A 188 5.52 -14.62 -10.03
CA GLU A 188 6.56 -15.36 -9.29
C GLU A 188 7.95 -14.75 -9.51
N SER A 189 8.27 -14.33 -10.74
CA SER A 189 9.52 -13.64 -11.05
C SER A 189 9.64 -12.31 -10.29
N PHE A 190 8.54 -11.55 -10.21
CA PHE A 190 8.47 -10.30 -9.46
C PHE A 190 8.70 -10.52 -7.97
N VAL A 191 8.03 -11.49 -7.35
CA VAL A 191 8.20 -11.83 -5.92
C VAL A 191 9.63 -12.31 -5.63
N GLN A 192 10.21 -13.12 -6.51
CA GLN A 192 11.61 -13.54 -6.36
C GLN A 192 12.58 -12.35 -6.43
N LYS A 193 12.41 -11.45 -7.40
CA LYS A 193 13.23 -10.23 -7.51
C LYS A 193 13.07 -9.30 -6.32
N LEU A 194 11.86 -9.18 -5.76
CA LEU A 194 11.63 -8.46 -4.50
C LEU A 194 12.47 -9.05 -3.36
N LYS A 195 12.43 -10.37 -3.17
CA LYS A 195 13.21 -11.05 -2.13
C LYS A 195 14.72 -10.85 -2.34
N LEU A 196 15.21 -10.97 -3.57
CA LEU A 196 16.62 -10.74 -3.92
C LEU A 196 17.06 -9.28 -3.69
N ALA A 197 16.19 -8.31 -3.93
CA ALA A 197 16.45 -6.89 -3.67
C ALA A 197 16.35 -6.51 -2.18
N GLY A 198 16.04 -7.46 -1.29
CA GLY A 198 15.99 -7.27 0.16
C GLY A 198 14.61 -6.90 0.71
N TRP A 199 13.53 -7.10 -0.04
CA TRP A 199 12.16 -6.85 0.43
C TRP A 199 11.58 -8.04 1.18
N LYS A 200 10.83 -7.75 2.24
CA LYS A 200 9.97 -8.71 2.94
C LYS A 200 8.68 -8.97 2.15
N ALA A 201 8.78 -9.78 1.09
CA ALA A 201 7.68 -10.10 0.18
C ALA A 201 6.72 -11.21 0.66
N GLY A 202 6.69 -11.52 1.96
CA GLY A 202 5.76 -12.51 2.54
C GLY A 202 4.46 -11.91 3.08
N ARG A 203 4.35 -10.58 3.15
CA ARG A 203 3.13 -9.90 3.60
C ARG A 203 3.06 -8.48 3.08
N LEU A 204 1.84 -7.98 2.96
CA LEU A 204 1.54 -6.58 2.74
C LEU A 204 1.23 -5.88 4.07
N LEU A 205 1.90 -4.78 4.37
CA LEU A 205 1.52 -3.86 5.45
C LEU A 205 0.31 -3.04 4.98
N SER A 206 -0.87 -3.57 5.26
CA SER A 206 -2.15 -2.90 5.05
C SER A 206 -2.77 -2.49 6.38
N HIS A 207 -3.79 -1.62 6.32
CA HIS A 207 -4.76 -1.54 7.40
C HIS A 207 -5.42 -2.91 7.63
N SER A 208 -5.96 -3.13 8.84
CA SER A 208 -6.64 -4.37 9.19
C SER A 208 -7.77 -4.65 8.19
N ILE A 209 -7.71 -5.81 7.53
CA ILE A 209 -8.78 -6.28 6.65
C ILE A 209 -9.90 -6.81 7.53
N ILE A 210 -10.88 -5.95 7.81
CA ILE A 210 -12.00 -6.25 8.71
C ILE A 210 -12.97 -7.26 8.08
N TRP A 211 -13.20 -7.14 6.76
CA TRP A 211 -14.17 -7.97 6.04
C TRP A 211 -13.46 -9.02 5.21
N LYS A 212 -13.76 -10.28 5.51
CA LYS A 212 -13.47 -11.44 4.67
C LYS A 212 -14.77 -12.15 4.36
N ALA A 213 -14.89 -12.69 3.16
CA ALA A 213 -16.06 -13.46 2.75
C ALA A 213 -15.73 -14.94 2.67
N HIS A 214 -16.78 -15.76 2.77
CA HIS A 214 -16.68 -17.20 2.60
C HIS A 214 -17.51 -17.60 1.39
N TRP A 215 -16.93 -18.42 0.53
CA TRP A 215 -17.63 -19.08 -0.55
C TRP A 215 -17.10 -20.50 -0.67
N SER A 216 -17.99 -21.42 -1.01
CA SER A 216 -17.67 -22.81 -1.32
C SER A 216 -17.74 -22.97 -2.83
N LEU A 217 -16.65 -23.43 -3.45
CA LEU A 217 -16.74 -23.91 -4.82
C LEU A 217 -17.48 -25.24 -4.77
N GLY A 218 -18.65 -25.31 -5.40
CA GLY A 218 -19.41 -26.55 -5.44
C GLY A 218 -18.59 -27.63 -6.13
N GLU A 219 -18.34 -28.74 -5.43
CA GLU A 219 -18.08 -30.00 -6.13
C GLU A 219 -19.33 -30.24 -6.98
N LYS A 220 -19.15 -30.30 -8.30
CA LYS A 220 -20.16 -30.93 -9.14
C LYS A 220 -20.21 -32.38 -8.67
N THR A 221 -21.20 -32.71 -7.86
CA THR A 221 -21.61 -34.09 -7.67
C THR A 221 -22.03 -34.61 -9.03
N ASP A 222 -21.25 -35.55 -9.56
CA ASP A 222 -21.50 -36.28 -10.81
C ASP A 222 -22.90 -36.92 -10.85
#